data_AF-A0A5S9F343-F1
#
_entry.id   AF-A0A5S9F343-F1
#
_cell.length_a   1.000
_cell.length_b   1.000
_cell.length_c   1.000
_cell.angle_alpha   90.00
_cell.angle_beta   90.00
_cell.angle_gamma   90.00
#
_symmetry.space_group_name_H-M   'P 1'
#
loop_
_entity.id
_entity.type
_entity.pdbx_description
1 polymer ?
#
loop_
_entity_poly.entity_id
_entity_poly.type
_entity_poly.pdbx_seq_one_letter_code
_entity_poly.pdbx_strand_id
1 'polypeptide(L)'
;MILFHGTTEDNIKNIKRNGLLASTQDQWIMEVTNKNVCCVASEPTSGEGGSPIYFAGRHSRSNNQNGYLVVVSLPVEVYHEKLIAIFDNKTIDDYAQYHFFLREEFRQKGFELYKILHKIKAKNSSLENIPTRKKAQQLIISSQDQNTYYKQLSYRDLPVSHQLENIHFTEHLYQLVKFMGGWKFFYDFLDLHFSNVDDVSFHKFTQHSPRCNALFWQRFYHRYPQEHTHFAHWFSPQWLKNKMQDTAKHNSQILMCSIEPKYIVGFIHVTNAAGVVARFRPIKKHHKRQARYTLGKRIWRQVYRMLKAA
;
A
#
# COMPACT_ATOMS: atom_id res chain seq x y z
N MET A 1 -20.43 16.18 5.63
CA MET A 1 -19.22 15.86 4.84
C MET A 1 -19.59 14.89 3.75
N ILE A 2 -19.11 15.09 2.52
CA ILE A 2 -19.30 14.16 1.40
C ILE A 2 -18.05 13.28 1.27
N LEU A 3 -18.26 11.97 1.15
CA LEU A 3 -17.22 10.95 1.02
C LEU A 3 -17.54 10.02 -0.14
N PHE A 4 -16.52 9.31 -0.61
CA PHE A 4 -16.59 8.45 -1.78
C PHE A 4 -16.08 7.05 -1.45
N HIS A 5 -16.80 6.03 -1.93
CA HIS A 5 -16.36 4.64 -1.90
C HIS A 5 -16.42 4.03 -3.30
N GLY A 6 -15.29 3.64 -3.86
CA GLY A 6 -15.23 2.91 -5.12
C GLY A 6 -15.51 1.42 -4.89
N THR A 7 -16.26 0.81 -5.81
CA THR A 7 -16.62 -0.61 -5.73
C THR A 7 -16.94 -1.17 -7.13
N THR A 8 -17.13 -2.48 -7.23
CA THR A 8 -17.66 -3.17 -8.40
C THR A 8 -19.18 -3.30 -8.36
N GLU A 9 -19.77 -3.63 -9.51
CA GLU A 9 -21.22 -3.85 -9.68
C GLU A 9 -21.80 -4.90 -8.72
N ASP A 10 -21.06 -5.99 -8.49
CA ASP A 10 -21.50 -7.14 -7.69
C ASP A 10 -21.85 -6.75 -6.24
N ASN A 11 -21.18 -5.73 -5.72
CA ASN A 11 -21.36 -5.28 -4.33
C ASN A 11 -22.54 -4.30 -4.15
N ILE A 12 -23.06 -3.72 -5.24
CA ILE A 12 -24.03 -2.62 -5.15
C ILE A 12 -25.33 -3.03 -4.46
N LYS A 13 -25.84 -4.23 -4.75
CA LYS A 13 -27.07 -4.73 -4.09
C LYS A 13 -26.88 -4.86 -2.59
N ASN A 14 -25.73 -5.37 -2.16
CA ASN A 14 -25.39 -5.52 -0.75
C ASN A 14 -25.24 -4.15 -0.07
N ILE A 15 -24.53 -3.22 -0.71
CA ILE A 15 -24.29 -1.88 -0.17
C ILE A 15 -25.60 -1.10 -0.02
N LYS A 16 -26.52 -1.21 -0.99
CA LYS A 16 -27.85 -0.58 -0.88
C LYS A 16 -28.64 -1.09 0.33
N ARG A 17 -28.54 -2.40 0.63
CA ARG A 17 -29.29 -3.04 1.71
C ARG A 17 -28.67 -2.79 3.09
N ASN A 18 -27.35 -2.94 3.18
CA ASN A 18 -26.62 -3.08 4.44
C ASN A 18 -25.67 -1.91 4.72
N GLY A 19 -25.45 -1.02 3.74
CA GLY A 19 -24.50 0.08 3.84
C GLY A 19 -23.09 -0.35 3.45
N LEU A 20 -22.11 0.50 3.71
CA LEU A 20 -20.69 0.15 3.58
C LEU A 20 -20.25 -0.58 4.83
N LEU A 21 -20.05 -1.89 4.74
CA LEU A 21 -19.62 -2.70 5.88
C LEU A 21 -18.12 -2.55 6.11
N ALA A 22 -17.72 -2.50 7.38
CA ALA A 22 -16.33 -2.63 7.77
C ALA A 22 -15.90 -4.09 7.62
N SER A 23 -15.48 -4.47 6.40
CA SER A 23 -15.16 -5.84 6.04
C SER A 23 -13.74 -6.04 5.53
N THR A 24 -12.92 -4.99 5.43
CA THR A 24 -11.55 -5.09 4.93
C THR A 24 -10.77 -6.12 5.75
N GLN A 25 -10.20 -7.11 5.05
CA GLN A 25 -9.38 -8.18 5.61
C GLN A 25 -7.88 -7.97 5.32
N ASP A 26 -7.52 -6.80 4.77
CA ASP A 26 -6.13 -6.50 4.46
C ASP A 26 -5.29 -6.50 5.74
N GLN A 27 -4.42 -7.49 5.85
CA GLN A 27 -3.62 -7.74 7.05
C GLN A 27 -2.87 -6.48 7.51
N TRP A 28 -2.31 -5.71 6.56
CA TRP A 28 -1.54 -4.51 6.88
C TRP A 28 -2.40 -3.39 7.47
N ILE A 29 -3.67 -3.27 7.07
CA ILE A 29 -4.63 -2.33 7.66
C ILE A 29 -5.03 -2.82 9.06
N MET A 30 -5.31 -4.11 9.21
CA MET A 30 -5.71 -4.69 10.49
C MET A 30 -4.60 -4.57 11.55
N GLU A 31 -3.33 -4.74 11.18
CA GLU A 31 -2.19 -4.58 12.09
C GLU A 31 -2.01 -3.14 12.62
N VAL A 32 -2.51 -2.16 11.86
CA VAL A 32 -2.41 -0.73 12.19
C VAL A 32 -3.64 -0.24 12.94
N THR A 33 -4.82 -0.76 12.62
CA THR A 33 -6.09 -0.27 13.18
C THR A 33 -6.65 -1.16 14.29
N ASN A 34 -6.22 -2.42 14.37
CA ASN A 34 -6.79 -3.47 15.22
C ASN A 34 -8.32 -3.64 15.09
N LYS A 35 -8.90 -3.21 13.96
CA LYS A 35 -10.34 -3.22 13.70
C LYS A 35 -10.57 -3.53 12.23
N ASN A 36 -11.71 -4.15 11.92
CA ASN A 36 -12.20 -4.14 10.55
C ASN A 36 -12.58 -2.70 10.19
N VAL A 37 -12.34 -2.32 8.94
CA VAL A 37 -12.63 -0.97 8.45
C VAL A 37 -13.37 -1.02 7.13
N CYS A 38 -14.08 0.05 6.80
CA CYS A 38 -14.46 0.38 5.44
C CYS A 38 -13.58 1.54 4.95
N CYS A 39 -13.19 1.50 3.67
CA CYS A 39 -12.27 2.47 3.08
C CYS A 39 -13.06 3.49 2.26
N VAL A 40 -13.01 4.77 2.64
CA VAL A 40 -13.63 5.87 1.89
C VAL A 40 -12.61 6.99 1.61
N ALA A 41 -12.89 7.87 0.67
CA ALA A 41 -12.02 8.99 0.33
C ALA A 41 -12.77 10.32 0.41
N SER A 42 -12.02 11.39 0.67
CA SER A 42 -12.50 12.77 0.63
C SER A 42 -12.76 13.27 -0.81
N GLU A 43 -12.14 12.62 -1.80
CA GLU A 43 -12.25 12.98 -3.21
C GLU A 43 -12.53 11.73 -4.07
N PRO A 44 -13.30 11.88 -5.15
CA PRO A 44 -13.76 10.78 -6.00
C PRO A 44 -12.69 10.22 -6.94
N THR A 45 -11.44 10.63 -6.76
CA THR A 45 -10.28 10.17 -7.55
C THR A 45 -9.11 9.76 -6.67
N SER A 46 -9.32 9.68 -5.35
CA SER A 46 -8.25 9.49 -4.38
C SER A 46 -8.21 8.07 -3.87
N GLY A 47 -7.06 7.44 -4.01
CA GLY A 47 -6.79 6.10 -3.47
C GLY A 47 -7.65 5.01 -4.11
N GLU A 48 -7.50 3.79 -3.61
CA GLU A 48 -8.33 2.67 -4.03
C GLU A 48 -9.78 2.90 -3.59
N GLY A 49 -10.01 3.36 -2.35
CA GLY A 49 -11.36 3.57 -1.85
C GLY A 49 -12.11 4.73 -2.50
N GLY A 50 -11.48 5.66 -3.21
CA GLY A 50 -12.18 6.77 -3.88
C GLY A 50 -12.18 6.71 -5.39
N SER A 51 -11.33 5.90 -6.02
CA SER A 51 -11.13 5.92 -7.48
C SER A 51 -11.99 4.87 -8.19
N PRO A 52 -13.09 5.25 -8.85
CA PRO A 52 -13.90 4.29 -9.59
C PRO A 52 -13.18 3.75 -10.83
N ILE A 53 -12.14 4.44 -11.33
CA ILE A 53 -11.28 3.94 -12.42
C ILE A 53 -10.50 2.71 -11.95
N TYR A 54 -10.08 2.67 -10.69
CA TYR A 54 -9.40 1.52 -10.13
C TYR A 54 -10.26 0.26 -10.22
N PHE A 55 -11.58 0.37 -10.03
CA PHE A 55 -12.50 -0.77 -10.13
C PHE A 55 -12.98 -1.01 -11.56
N ALA A 56 -13.07 0.02 -12.39
CA ALA A 56 -13.42 -0.09 -13.80
C ALA A 56 -12.23 -0.61 -14.62
N GLY A 57 -12.18 -1.93 -14.85
CA GLY A 57 -11.27 -2.54 -15.84
C GLY A 57 -9.90 -3.01 -15.32
N ARG A 58 -9.68 -3.11 -13.99
CA ARG A 58 -8.41 -3.60 -13.42
C ARG A 58 -8.28 -5.12 -13.39
N HIS A 59 -9.38 -5.87 -13.53
CA HIS A 59 -9.30 -7.32 -13.67
C HIS A 59 -9.02 -7.73 -15.13
N SER A 60 -7.77 -8.15 -15.40
CA SER A 60 -7.35 -8.67 -16.71
C SER A 60 -8.15 -9.88 -17.21
N ARG A 61 -8.94 -10.52 -16.35
CA ARG A 61 -9.76 -11.69 -16.69
C ARG A 61 -11.15 -11.29 -17.19
N SER A 62 -11.60 -10.07 -16.93
CA SER A 62 -12.88 -9.54 -17.39
C SER A 62 -12.66 -8.13 -17.93
N ASN A 63 -12.36 -8.02 -19.23
CA ASN A 63 -12.21 -6.73 -19.92
C ASN A 63 -13.49 -5.85 -19.89
N ASN A 64 -14.58 -6.28 -19.23
CA ASN A 64 -15.90 -5.66 -19.21
C ASN A 64 -16.54 -5.54 -17.80
N GLN A 65 -15.76 -5.27 -16.75
CA GLN A 65 -16.36 -4.96 -15.45
C GLN A 65 -16.57 -3.46 -15.28
N ASN A 66 -17.79 -3.07 -14.90
CA ASN A 66 -18.12 -1.70 -14.55
C ASN A 66 -17.65 -1.37 -13.14
N GLY A 67 -17.13 -0.15 -12.97
CA GLY A 67 -16.88 0.44 -11.67
C GLY A 67 -18.09 1.26 -11.20
N TYR A 68 -18.22 1.41 -9.89
CA TYR A 68 -19.20 2.29 -9.28
C TYR A 68 -18.52 3.15 -8.22
N LEU A 69 -19.03 4.36 -8.07
CA LEU A 69 -18.71 5.24 -6.97
C LEU A 69 -19.94 5.42 -6.10
N VAL A 70 -19.87 4.98 -4.86
CA VAL A 70 -20.86 5.24 -3.82
C VAL A 70 -20.58 6.61 -3.24
N VAL A 71 -21.60 7.46 -3.20
CA VAL A 71 -21.54 8.80 -2.62
C VAL A 71 -22.20 8.77 -1.26
N VAL A 72 -21.46 9.14 -0.23
CA VAL A 72 -21.91 9.14 1.15
C VAL A 72 -21.97 10.58 1.66
N SER A 73 -23.04 10.94 2.37
CA SER A 73 -23.15 12.21 3.10
C SER A 73 -23.32 11.92 4.57
N LEU A 74 -22.30 12.27 5.36
CA LEU A 74 -22.30 12.11 6.81
C LEU A 74 -22.44 13.46 7.50
N PRO A 75 -23.30 13.58 8.53
CA PRO A 75 -23.16 14.65 9.52
C PRO A 75 -21.75 14.65 10.13
N VAL A 76 -21.26 15.82 10.55
CA VAL A 76 -19.88 15.97 11.04
C VAL A 76 -19.66 15.13 12.30
N GLU A 77 -20.66 15.07 13.17
CA GLU A 77 -20.65 14.30 14.41
C GLU A 77 -20.51 12.80 14.12
N VAL A 78 -21.30 12.30 13.16
CA VAL A 78 -21.27 10.89 12.73
C VAL A 78 -19.94 10.57 12.04
N TYR A 79 -19.39 11.51 11.26
CA TYR A 79 -18.08 11.35 10.65
C TYR A 79 -17.00 11.11 11.72
N HIS A 80 -16.96 11.96 12.76
CA HIS A 80 -16.00 11.82 13.85
C HIS A 80 -16.22 10.56 14.68
N GLU A 81 -17.48 10.19 14.96
CA GLU A 81 -17.82 8.96 15.68
C GLU A 81 -17.32 7.70 14.94
N LYS A 82 -17.45 7.68 13.61
CA LYS A 82 -17.08 6.53 12.78
C LYS A 82 -15.63 6.51 12.32
N LEU A 83 -14.89 7.61 12.49
CA LEU A 83 -13.51 7.73 12.01
C LEU A 83 -12.58 6.81 12.81
N ILE A 84 -11.78 6.01 12.10
CA ILE A 84 -10.73 5.17 12.69
C ILE A 84 -9.36 5.77 12.44
N ALA A 85 -9.05 6.08 11.18
CA ALA A 85 -7.76 6.64 10.80
C ALA A 85 -7.86 7.37 9.45
N ILE A 86 -6.91 8.28 9.22
CA ILE A 86 -6.72 8.95 7.94
C ILE A 86 -5.26 8.77 7.55
N PHE A 87 -5.03 8.39 6.30
CA PHE A 87 -3.70 8.28 5.73
C PHE A 87 -3.63 8.98 4.40
N ASP A 88 -2.48 9.56 4.08
CA ASP A 88 -2.17 9.91 2.70
C ASP A 88 -1.98 8.63 1.86
N ASN A 89 -2.54 8.61 0.64
CA ASN A 89 -2.47 7.41 -0.20
C ASN A 89 -1.03 7.02 -0.56
N LYS A 90 -0.14 8.00 -0.80
CA LYS A 90 1.27 7.68 -1.06
C LYS A 90 1.92 7.04 0.17
N THR A 91 1.54 7.46 1.38
CA THR A 91 2.04 6.83 2.61
C THR A 91 1.59 5.37 2.73
N ILE A 92 0.34 5.07 2.37
CA ILE A 92 -0.16 3.69 2.30
C ILE A 92 0.60 2.88 1.24
N ASP A 93 0.74 3.42 0.03
CA ASP A 93 1.40 2.76 -1.09
C ASP A 93 2.86 2.45 -0.73
N ASP A 94 3.57 3.44 -0.18
CA ASP A 94 4.94 3.28 0.28
C ASP A 94 5.01 2.19 1.35
N TYR A 95 4.14 2.24 2.39
CA TYR A 95 4.12 1.24 3.46
C TYR A 95 3.90 -0.18 2.93
N ALA A 96 2.88 -0.36 2.10
CA ALA A 96 2.59 -1.65 1.51
C ALA A 96 3.81 -2.13 0.72
N GLN A 97 4.28 -1.29 -0.21
CA GLN A 97 5.29 -1.67 -1.20
C GLN A 97 6.67 -1.94 -0.60
N TYR A 98 7.15 -1.03 0.22
CA TYR A 98 8.56 -1.01 0.64
C TYR A 98 8.76 -1.60 2.04
N HIS A 99 7.69 -1.90 2.78
CA HIS A 99 7.77 -2.27 4.19
C HIS A 99 7.02 -3.56 4.44
N PHE A 100 5.69 -3.53 4.31
CA PHE A 100 4.84 -4.60 4.76
C PHE A 100 5.12 -5.91 4.01
N PHE A 101 5.25 -5.83 2.69
CA PHE A 101 5.48 -7.03 1.88
C PHE A 101 6.92 -7.54 1.90
N LEU A 102 7.89 -6.65 2.12
CA LEU A 102 9.31 -7.00 2.17
C LEU A 102 9.77 -7.51 3.53
N ARG A 103 9.00 -7.27 4.60
CA ARG A 103 9.43 -7.55 5.97
C ARG A 103 9.75 -9.03 6.25
N GLU A 104 9.07 -9.97 5.60
CA GLU A 104 9.33 -11.40 5.78
C GLU A 104 10.64 -11.79 5.10
N GLU A 105 10.82 -11.38 3.84
CA GLU A 105 12.08 -11.63 3.13
C GLU A 105 13.25 -10.95 3.85
N PHE A 106 13.06 -9.72 4.30
CA PHE A 106 14.07 -8.98 5.03
C PHE A 106 14.36 -9.61 6.41
N ARG A 107 13.35 -10.14 7.09
CA ARG A 107 13.55 -10.94 8.33
C ARG A 107 14.44 -12.16 8.07
N GLN A 108 14.25 -12.85 6.95
CA GLN A 108 14.99 -14.06 6.60
C GLN A 108 16.42 -13.77 6.11
N LYS A 109 16.61 -12.67 5.38
CA LYS A 109 17.84 -12.40 4.61
C LYS A 109 18.64 -11.19 5.06
N GLY A 110 18.05 -10.28 5.84
CA GLY A 110 18.64 -8.99 6.17
C GLY A 110 19.99 -9.09 6.88
N PHE A 111 20.11 -9.99 7.86
CA PHE A 111 21.36 -10.18 8.59
C PHE A 111 22.46 -10.83 7.75
N GLU A 112 22.11 -11.82 6.93
CA GLU A 112 23.07 -12.44 6.00
C GLU A 112 23.52 -11.45 4.92
N LEU A 113 22.60 -10.63 4.40
CA LEU A 113 22.94 -9.54 3.48
C LEU A 113 23.91 -8.55 4.12
N TYR A 114 23.68 -8.19 5.38
CA TYR A 114 24.59 -7.34 6.16
C TYR A 114 26.00 -7.95 6.23
N LYS A 115 26.13 -9.23 6.61
CA LYS A 115 27.43 -9.91 6.70
C LYS A 115 28.18 -9.92 5.38
N ILE A 116 27.49 -10.19 4.27
CA ILE A 116 28.09 -10.19 2.93
C ILE A 116 28.55 -8.78 2.54
N LEU A 117 27.69 -7.78 2.71
CA LEU A 117 28.02 -6.40 2.34
C LEU A 117 29.15 -5.84 3.22
N HIS A 118 29.16 -6.16 4.52
CA HIS A 118 30.25 -5.80 5.43
C HIS A 118 31.58 -6.43 4.96
N LYS A 119 31.56 -7.71 4.58
CA LYS A 119 32.75 -8.39 4.03
C LYS A 119 33.21 -7.77 2.71
N ILE A 120 32.29 -7.37 1.84
CA ILE A 120 32.61 -6.68 0.58
C ILE A 120 33.24 -5.31 0.89
N LYS A 121 32.66 -4.52 1.80
CA LYS A 121 33.18 -3.21 2.23
C LYS A 121 34.58 -3.30 2.83
N ALA A 122 34.87 -4.36 3.60
CA ALA A 122 36.19 -4.59 4.18
C ALA A 122 37.25 -4.94 3.12
N LYS A 123 36.85 -5.54 2.00
CA LYS A 123 37.76 -5.95 0.91
C LYS A 123 37.90 -4.91 -0.20
N ASN A 124 36.83 -4.16 -0.47
CA ASN A 124 36.73 -3.15 -1.51
C ASN A 124 36.26 -1.84 -0.89
N SER A 125 36.93 -0.74 -1.18
CA SER A 125 36.58 0.59 -0.66
C SER A 125 35.22 1.12 -1.17
N SER A 126 34.62 0.53 -2.20
CA SER A 126 33.34 1.01 -2.77
C SER A 126 32.25 -0.07 -2.82
N LEU A 127 31.10 0.26 -2.22
CA LEU A 127 29.83 -0.49 -2.31
C LEU A 127 28.93 0.02 -3.45
N GLU A 128 29.37 0.97 -4.26
CA GLU A 128 28.51 1.60 -5.27
C GLU A 128 28.23 0.67 -6.46
N ASN A 129 29.19 -0.19 -6.80
CA ASN A 129 29.17 -1.01 -8.01
C ASN A 129 29.09 -2.52 -7.70
N ILE A 130 28.20 -2.93 -6.81
CA ILE A 130 28.01 -4.35 -6.50
C ILE A 130 27.24 -5.02 -7.65
N PRO A 131 27.84 -5.97 -8.39
CA PRO A 131 27.17 -6.64 -9.49
C PRO A 131 26.11 -7.61 -8.95
N THR A 132 24.85 -7.35 -9.27
CA THR A 132 23.73 -8.26 -8.97
C THR A 132 23.39 -9.10 -10.20
N ARG A 133 23.36 -10.43 -10.06
CA ARG A 133 22.97 -11.31 -11.16
C ARG A 133 21.45 -11.47 -11.21
N LYS A 134 20.83 -11.09 -12.32
CA LYS A 134 19.40 -11.29 -12.58
C LYS A 134 19.17 -12.74 -13.01
N LYS A 135 18.29 -13.47 -12.31
CA LYS A 135 17.88 -14.84 -12.65
C LYS A 135 16.36 -14.92 -12.77
N ALA A 136 15.88 -15.51 -13.86
CA ALA A 136 14.49 -15.91 -13.98
C ALA A 136 14.27 -17.15 -13.09
N GLN A 137 13.51 -17.00 -12.00
CA GLN A 137 13.16 -18.12 -11.12
C GLN A 137 11.75 -17.95 -10.56
N GLN A 138 11.03 -19.05 -10.40
CA GLN A 138 9.76 -19.06 -9.67
C GLN A 138 10.01 -18.71 -8.21
N LEU A 139 9.47 -17.57 -7.80
CA LEU A 139 9.44 -17.16 -6.41
C LEU A 139 8.53 -18.09 -5.61
N ILE A 140 9.10 -18.83 -4.66
CA ILE A 140 8.33 -19.49 -3.61
C ILE A 140 8.05 -18.43 -2.53
N ILE A 141 7.05 -17.58 -2.78
CA ILE A 141 6.48 -16.74 -1.73
C ILE A 141 5.22 -17.46 -1.23
N SER A 142 5.36 -18.17 -0.11
CA SER A 142 4.21 -18.78 0.57
C SER A 142 3.49 -17.73 1.41
N SER A 143 2.59 -16.99 0.76
CA SER A 143 1.36 -16.48 1.39
C SER A 143 0.35 -16.13 0.29
N GLN A 144 -0.86 -16.68 0.39
CA GLN A 144 -1.92 -16.49 -0.60
C GLN A 144 -2.34 -15.01 -0.73
N ASP A 145 -2.13 -14.21 0.31
CA ASP A 145 -2.58 -12.81 0.39
C ASP A 145 -1.63 -11.81 -0.30
N GLN A 146 -0.30 -12.03 -0.24
CA GLN A 146 0.69 -11.16 -0.90
C GLN A 146 0.61 -11.26 -2.43
N ASN A 147 0.18 -12.43 -2.93
CA ASN A 147 0.14 -12.73 -4.34
C ASN A 147 -0.94 -11.93 -5.09
N THR A 148 -2.10 -11.65 -4.48
CA THR A 148 -3.22 -11.05 -5.24
C THR A 148 -3.04 -9.55 -5.45
N TYR A 149 -2.53 -8.83 -4.44
CA TYR A 149 -2.27 -7.38 -4.54
C TYR A 149 -1.18 -7.07 -5.57
N TYR A 150 -0.08 -7.83 -5.58
CA TYR A 150 1.02 -7.64 -6.54
C TYR A 150 0.87 -8.31 -7.91
N LYS A 151 0.15 -9.43 -8.02
CA LYS A 151 -0.18 -9.99 -9.35
C LYS A 151 -0.90 -8.96 -10.22
N GLN A 152 -1.60 -8.00 -9.61
CA GLN A 152 -2.24 -6.89 -10.31
C GLN A 152 -1.28 -5.75 -10.70
N LEU A 153 -0.16 -5.57 -9.97
CA LEU A 153 0.85 -4.54 -10.26
C LEU A 153 1.89 -5.00 -11.29
N SER A 154 2.21 -6.29 -11.36
CA SER A 154 3.17 -6.84 -12.34
C SER A 154 2.52 -7.88 -13.27
N TYR A 155 1.63 -7.42 -14.16
CA TYR A 155 0.95 -8.30 -15.11
C TYR A 155 1.82 -8.83 -16.27
N ARG A 156 3.15 -8.60 -16.29
CA ARG A 156 3.94 -8.86 -17.51
C ARG A 156 5.26 -9.60 -17.40
N ASP A 157 5.83 -9.85 -16.23
CA ASP A 157 7.14 -10.51 -16.18
C ASP A 157 7.14 -11.66 -15.17
N LEU A 158 7.77 -12.77 -15.56
CA LEU A 158 8.13 -13.86 -14.66
C LEU A 158 8.76 -13.27 -13.39
N PRO A 159 8.50 -13.82 -12.19
CA PRO A 159 9.14 -13.35 -10.97
C PRO A 159 10.65 -13.32 -11.19
N VAL A 160 11.22 -12.11 -11.16
CA VAL A 160 12.65 -11.91 -11.26
C VAL A 160 13.23 -12.09 -9.87
N SER A 161 14.29 -12.89 -9.79
CA SER A 161 15.14 -12.98 -8.61
C SER A 161 16.50 -12.37 -8.91
N HIS A 162 17.13 -11.85 -7.87
CA HIS A 162 18.50 -11.36 -7.88
C HIS A 162 19.34 -12.23 -6.99
N GLN A 163 20.62 -12.31 -7.33
CA GLN A 163 21.61 -13.01 -6.53
C GLN A 163 22.79 -12.08 -6.24
N LEU A 164 23.16 -12.02 -4.96
CA LEU A 164 24.38 -11.42 -4.46
C LEU A 164 25.15 -12.51 -3.72
N GLU A 165 26.32 -12.90 -4.24
CA GLU A 165 27.08 -14.07 -3.76
C GLU A 165 26.18 -15.32 -3.71
N ASN A 166 25.91 -15.87 -2.54
CA ASN A 166 25.04 -17.04 -2.31
C ASN A 166 23.61 -16.67 -1.85
N ILE A 167 23.28 -15.38 -1.69
CA ILE A 167 21.96 -14.93 -1.26
C ILE A 167 21.10 -14.62 -2.47
N HIS A 168 19.95 -15.30 -2.56
CA HIS A 168 18.91 -15.03 -3.53
C HIS A 168 17.85 -14.12 -2.93
N PHE A 169 17.36 -13.11 -3.64
CA PHE A 169 16.31 -12.21 -3.17
C PHE A 169 15.37 -11.75 -4.28
N THR A 170 14.20 -11.24 -3.92
CA THR A 170 13.17 -10.81 -4.88
C THR A 170 13.56 -9.54 -5.62
N GLU A 171 12.97 -9.33 -6.79
CA GLU A 171 12.95 -8.02 -7.46
C GLU A 171 12.45 -6.90 -6.53
N HIS A 172 11.48 -7.16 -5.66
CA HIS A 172 10.94 -6.14 -4.76
C HIS A 172 12.00 -5.66 -3.76
N LEU A 173 12.78 -6.57 -3.17
CA LEU A 173 13.88 -6.19 -2.28
C LEU A 173 14.96 -5.44 -3.06
N TYR A 174 15.27 -5.87 -4.28
CA TYR A 174 16.19 -5.13 -5.15
C TYR A 174 15.71 -3.72 -5.48
N GLN A 175 14.41 -3.54 -5.74
CA GLN A 175 13.80 -2.23 -5.97
C GLN A 175 13.81 -1.36 -4.71
N LEU A 176 13.66 -1.94 -3.51
CA LEU A 176 13.88 -1.22 -2.26
C LEU A 176 15.31 -0.70 -2.17
N VAL A 177 16.32 -1.53 -2.47
CA VAL A 177 17.73 -1.11 -2.48
C VAL A 177 17.94 0.08 -3.41
N LYS A 178 17.36 0.04 -4.62
CA LYS A 178 17.41 1.17 -5.57
C LYS A 178 16.69 2.40 -5.04
N PHE A 179 15.50 2.23 -4.46
CA PHE A 179 14.70 3.30 -3.89
C PHE A 179 15.45 4.05 -2.78
N MET A 180 16.25 3.33 -1.99
CA MET A 180 17.09 3.89 -0.94
C MET A 180 18.32 4.67 -1.43
N GLY A 181 18.64 4.64 -2.73
CA GLY A 181 19.85 5.24 -3.28
C GLY A 181 20.97 4.24 -3.57
N GLY A 182 20.68 2.94 -3.58
CA GLY A 182 21.62 1.88 -3.95
C GLY A 182 22.25 1.14 -2.77
N TRP A 183 23.21 0.26 -3.10
CA TRP A 183 23.79 -0.68 -2.13
C TRP A 183 24.54 -0.02 -0.99
N LYS A 184 25.22 1.12 -1.21
CA LYS A 184 25.87 1.87 -0.15
C LYS A 184 24.86 2.34 0.90
N PHE A 185 23.79 3.02 0.48
CA PHE A 185 22.76 3.51 1.39
C PHE A 185 22.02 2.35 2.09
N PHE A 186 21.77 1.26 1.35
CA PHE A 186 21.19 0.06 1.96
C PHE A 186 22.12 -0.58 3.00
N TYR A 187 23.42 -0.63 2.73
CA TYR A 187 24.41 -1.07 3.71
C TYR A 187 24.41 -0.16 4.95
N ASP A 188 24.43 1.17 4.77
CA ASP A 188 24.44 2.10 5.90
C ASP A 188 23.19 1.91 6.79
N PHE A 189 22.04 1.58 6.19
CA PHE A 189 20.84 1.15 6.92
C PHE A 189 21.00 -0.19 7.65
N LEU A 190 21.60 -1.19 7.02
CA LEU A 190 21.85 -2.49 7.65
C LEU A 190 22.85 -2.37 8.81
N ASP A 191 23.92 -1.60 8.61
CA ASP A 191 24.98 -1.33 9.58
C ASP A 191 24.43 -0.68 10.84
N LEU A 192 23.52 0.28 10.68
CA LEU A 192 22.78 0.88 11.79
C LEU A 192 22.07 -0.18 12.65
N HIS A 193 21.45 -1.18 12.03
CA HIS A 193 20.65 -2.16 12.76
C HIS A 193 21.43 -3.39 13.25
N PHE A 194 22.53 -3.74 12.60
CA PHE A 194 23.23 -5.02 12.81
C PHE A 194 24.68 -4.90 13.25
N SER A 195 25.28 -3.71 13.29
CA SER A 195 26.69 -3.49 13.69
C SER A 195 27.05 -4.10 15.04
N ASN A 196 26.14 -4.04 16.01
CA ASN A 196 26.34 -4.56 17.37
C ASN A 196 25.65 -5.91 17.60
N VAL A 197 25.29 -6.62 16.54
CA VAL A 197 24.57 -7.90 16.62
C VAL A 197 25.47 -9.01 16.12
N ASP A 198 25.89 -9.90 17.02
CA ASP A 198 26.64 -11.11 16.65
C ASP A 198 25.71 -12.25 16.19
N ASP A 199 26.30 -13.26 15.53
CA ASP A 199 25.60 -14.43 15.00
C ASP A 199 24.79 -15.19 16.06
N VAL A 200 25.37 -15.40 17.25
CA VAL A 200 24.74 -16.17 18.34
C VAL A 200 23.52 -15.41 18.87
N SER A 201 23.67 -14.11 19.09
CA SER A 201 22.63 -13.21 19.56
C SER A 201 21.47 -13.12 18.57
N PHE A 202 21.76 -12.95 17.27
CA PHE A 202 20.72 -12.91 16.24
C PHE A 202 20.00 -14.26 16.09
N HIS A 203 20.75 -15.37 16.10
CA HIS A 203 20.17 -16.71 16.01
C HIS A 203 19.25 -17.00 17.21
N LYS A 204 19.70 -16.70 18.43
CA LYS A 204 18.89 -16.87 19.64
C LYS A 204 17.63 -16.00 19.59
N PHE A 205 17.73 -14.75 19.13
CA PHE A 205 16.58 -13.86 18.95
C PHE A 205 15.57 -14.45 17.95
N THR A 206 16.02 -14.86 16.76
CA THR A 206 15.14 -15.37 15.70
C THR A 206 14.44 -16.69 16.08
N GLN A 207 15.13 -17.60 16.77
CA GLN A 207 14.55 -18.85 17.28
C GLN A 207 13.38 -18.63 18.26
N HIS A 208 13.47 -17.62 19.13
CA HIS A 208 12.48 -17.34 20.16
C HIS A 208 11.47 -16.25 19.75
N SER A 209 11.58 -15.74 18.52
CA SER A 209 10.70 -14.68 18.05
C SER A 209 9.37 -15.22 17.50
N PRO A 210 8.28 -14.44 17.63
CA PRO A 210 6.97 -14.84 17.10
C PRO A 210 7.03 -15.14 15.60
N ARG A 211 6.19 -16.08 15.14
CA ARG A 211 5.99 -16.29 13.69
C ARG A 211 5.29 -15.09 13.04
N CYS A 212 4.43 -14.40 13.76
CA CYS A 212 3.76 -13.17 13.30
C CYS A 212 4.78 -12.04 13.05
N ASN A 213 4.79 -11.51 11.82
CA ASN A 213 5.73 -10.47 11.41
C ASN A 213 5.57 -9.16 12.18
N ALA A 214 4.34 -8.71 12.45
CA ALA A 214 4.11 -7.49 13.21
C ALA A 214 4.81 -7.54 14.59
N LEU A 215 4.58 -8.62 15.32
CA LEU A 215 5.16 -8.83 16.66
C LEU A 215 6.67 -9.06 16.58
N PHE A 216 7.17 -9.76 15.56
CA PHE A 216 8.59 -9.92 15.31
C PHE A 216 9.29 -8.56 15.24
N TRP A 217 8.80 -7.66 14.38
CA TRP A 217 9.44 -6.37 14.17
C TRP A 217 9.31 -5.44 15.37
N GLN A 218 8.18 -5.48 16.10
CA GLN A 218 8.06 -4.77 17.38
C GLN A 218 9.13 -5.22 18.39
N ARG A 219 9.34 -6.54 18.54
CA ARG A 219 10.39 -7.07 19.43
C ARG A 219 11.80 -6.76 18.92
N PHE A 220 12.02 -6.78 17.61
CA PHE A 220 13.30 -6.43 17.00
C PHE A 220 13.69 -4.99 17.36
N TYR A 221 12.83 -4.01 17.10
CA TYR A 221 13.12 -2.61 17.40
C TYR A 221 13.19 -2.32 18.90
N HIS A 222 12.51 -3.10 19.74
CA HIS A 222 12.65 -3.00 21.20
C HIS A 222 14.00 -3.54 21.68
N ARG A 223 14.47 -4.66 21.10
CA ARG A 223 15.73 -5.32 21.47
C ARG A 223 16.96 -4.59 20.92
N TYR A 224 16.84 -4.03 19.73
CA TYR A 224 17.89 -3.31 19.01
C TYR A 224 17.40 -1.88 18.71
N PRO A 225 17.21 -1.04 19.74
CA PRO A 225 16.72 0.31 19.57
C PRO A 225 17.74 1.15 18.80
N GLN A 226 17.24 2.03 17.94
CA GLN A 226 18.04 3.01 17.22
C GLN A 226 17.39 4.38 17.39
N GLU A 227 18.09 5.31 18.01
CA GLU A 227 17.60 6.67 18.21
C GLU A 227 17.71 7.47 16.90
N HIS A 228 16.68 8.25 16.60
CA HIS A 228 16.70 9.30 15.57
C HIS A 228 17.16 8.90 14.16
N THR A 229 16.55 7.87 13.58
CA THR A 229 16.80 7.53 12.17
C THR A 229 15.54 7.59 11.32
N HIS A 230 15.72 7.95 10.05
CA HIS A 230 14.65 7.93 9.03
C HIS A 230 13.99 6.54 8.89
N PHE A 231 14.68 5.49 9.34
CA PHE A 231 14.27 4.09 9.25
C PHE A 231 13.74 3.52 10.57
N ALA A 232 13.50 4.38 11.57
CA ALA A 232 12.88 3.95 12.82
C ALA A 232 11.52 3.28 12.53
N HIS A 233 11.35 2.09 13.10
CA HIS A 233 10.14 1.28 12.98
C HIS A 233 9.76 0.89 11.55
N TRP A 234 10.65 0.99 10.56
CA TRP A 234 10.31 0.88 9.15
C TRP A 234 9.44 -0.34 8.80
N PHE A 235 9.79 -1.52 9.31
CA PHE A 235 9.04 -2.77 9.09
C PHE A 235 7.96 -3.06 10.15
N SER A 236 7.85 -2.23 11.18
CA SER A 236 6.82 -2.34 12.21
C SER A 236 5.54 -1.60 11.79
N PRO A 237 4.34 -2.09 12.18
CA PRO A 237 3.10 -1.34 12.02
C PRO A 237 3.15 0.08 12.61
N GLN A 238 4.05 0.33 13.57
CA GLN A 238 4.22 1.64 14.17
C GLN A 238 4.64 2.72 13.15
N TRP A 239 5.36 2.36 12.09
CA TRP A 239 5.75 3.34 11.05
C TRP A 239 4.54 3.98 10.38
N LEU A 240 3.52 3.17 10.05
CA LEU A 240 2.29 3.65 9.43
C LEU A 240 1.43 4.36 10.47
N LYS A 241 1.30 3.81 11.69
CA LYS A 241 0.58 4.47 12.81
C LYS A 241 1.06 5.90 13.06
N ASN A 242 2.38 6.11 13.07
CA ASN A 242 2.97 7.43 13.31
C ASN A 242 2.73 8.44 12.17
N LYS A 243 2.16 8.02 11.04
CA LYS A 243 1.82 8.88 9.89
C LYS A 243 0.32 9.03 9.67
N MET A 244 -0.48 8.59 10.65
CA MET A 244 -1.89 8.96 10.71
C MET A 244 -2.03 10.49 10.66
N GLN A 245 -3.04 10.96 9.94
CA GLN A 245 -3.37 12.37 9.82
C GLN A 245 -4.58 12.71 10.67
N ASP A 246 -4.60 13.90 11.25
CA ASP A 246 -5.76 14.40 11.99
C ASP A 246 -6.87 14.87 11.04
N THR A 247 -6.49 15.28 9.82
CA THR A 247 -7.41 15.86 8.83
C THR A 247 -7.22 15.24 7.45
N ALA A 248 -8.34 15.02 6.76
CA ALA A 248 -8.32 14.50 5.40
C ALA A 248 -7.86 15.57 4.41
N LYS A 249 -6.85 15.23 3.61
CA LYS A 249 -6.37 16.04 2.48
C LYS A 249 -7.01 15.54 1.17
N HIS A 250 -6.73 16.20 0.05
CA HIS A 250 -7.28 15.81 -1.24
C HIS A 250 -6.90 14.38 -1.67
N ASN A 251 -5.73 13.85 -1.26
CA ASN A 251 -5.27 12.51 -1.62
C ASN A 251 -5.17 11.58 -0.40
N SER A 252 -6.20 11.58 0.44
CA SER A 252 -6.24 10.73 1.64
C SER A 252 -7.20 9.56 1.47
N GLN A 253 -6.80 8.41 2.01
CA GLN A 253 -7.69 7.31 2.35
C GLN A 253 -8.17 7.51 3.79
N ILE A 254 -9.48 7.44 3.99
CA ILE A 254 -10.13 7.52 5.30
C ILE A 254 -10.64 6.12 5.62
N LEU A 255 -10.27 5.63 6.80
CA LEU A 255 -10.69 4.34 7.32
C LEU A 255 -11.77 4.60 8.37
N MET A 256 -12.92 3.96 8.21
CA MET A 256 -14.08 4.18 9.07
C MET A 256 -14.68 2.85 9.54
N CYS A 257 -15.46 2.90 10.62
CA CYS A 257 -16.42 1.85 10.95
C CYS A 257 -17.48 1.71 9.84
N SER A 258 -18.36 0.71 9.93
CA SER A 258 -19.46 0.55 8.97
C SER A 258 -20.31 1.82 8.85
N ILE A 259 -20.74 2.14 7.63
CA ILE A 259 -21.60 3.28 7.29
C ILE A 259 -22.96 2.74 6.88
N GLU A 260 -24.01 3.17 7.57
CA GLU A 260 -25.38 2.71 7.36
C GLU A 260 -25.96 3.19 6.01
N PRO A 261 -26.92 2.43 5.44
CA PRO A 261 -27.55 2.79 4.16
C PRO A 261 -28.12 4.20 4.10
N LYS A 262 -28.66 4.71 5.23
CA LYS A 262 -29.30 6.04 5.30
C LYS A 262 -28.36 7.20 4.96
N TYR A 263 -27.04 6.99 5.03
CA TYR A 263 -26.05 7.99 4.69
C TYR A 263 -25.59 7.92 3.22
N ILE A 264 -26.06 6.91 2.47
CA ILE A 264 -25.74 6.77 1.05
C ILE A 264 -26.69 7.64 0.24
N VAL A 265 -26.12 8.64 -0.41
CA VAL A 265 -26.87 9.60 -1.25
C VAL A 265 -27.16 9.01 -2.63
N GLY A 266 -26.24 8.20 -3.15
CA GLY A 266 -26.41 7.61 -4.47
C GLY A 266 -25.19 6.87 -4.98
N PHE A 267 -25.32 6.42 -6.23
CA PHE A 267 -24.33 5.62 -6.93
C PHE A 267 -24.07 6.24 -8.29
N ILE A 268 -22.80 6.44 -8.62
CA ILE A 268 -22.35 6.89 -9.94
C ILE A 268 -21.74 5.70 -10.65
N HIS A 269 -22.40 5.26 -11.71
CA HIS A 269 -21.90 4.19 -12.58
C HIS A 269 -20.77 4.71 -13.46
N VAL A 270 -19.67 3.97 -13.52
CA VAL A 270 -18.48 4.27 -14.34
C VAL A 270 -18.24 3.08 -15.27
N THR A 271 -18.67 3.23 -16.52
CA THR A 271 -18.53 2.19 -17.55
C THR A 271 -17.21 2.28 -18.30
N ASN A 272 -16.67 1.13 -18.70
CA ASN A 272 -15.49 1.04 -19.57
C ASN A 272 -15.80 1.45 -21.03
N ALA A 273 -17.04 1.25 -21.50
CA ALA A 273 -17.44 1.31 -22.90
C ALA A 273 -17.54 2.74 -23.49
N ALA A 274 -17.60 3.78 -22.65
CA ALA A 274 -17.77 5.16 -23.11
C ALA A 274 -16.45 5.87 -23.51
N GLY A 275 -15.39 5.14 -23.91
CA GLY A 275 -14.12 5.75 -24.31
C GLY A 275 -13.40 6.50 -23.19
N VAL A 276 -13.77 6.22 -21.94
CA VAL A 276 -13.18 6.82 -20.74
C VAL A 276 -11.74 6.32 -20.58
N VAL A 277 -11.46 5.02 -20.60
CA VAL A 277 -10.10 4.52 -20.30
C VAL A 277 -9.02 5.05 -21.28
N ALA A 278 -9.35 5.27 -22.56
CA ALA A 278 -8.38 5.80 -23.55
C ALA A 278 -8.02 7.30 -23.35
N ARG A 279 -8.94 8.11 -22.82
CA ARG A 279 -8.71 9.55 -22.52
C ARG A 279 -8.18 9.80 -21.11
N PHE A 280 -8.03 8.75 -20.30
CA PHE A 280 -7.72 8.82 -18.89
C PHE A 280 -6.31 8.31 -18.55
N ARG A 281 -5.47 8.10 -19.58
CA ARG A 281 -4.02 8.20 -19.38
C ARG A 281 -3.73 9.60 -18.83
N PRO A 282 -2.81 9.76 -17.86
CA PRO A 282 -2.28 11.07 -17.54
C PRO A 282 -1.84 11.69 -18.86
N ILE A 283 -2.49 12.79 -19.26
CA ILE A 283 -2.15 13.45 -20.51
C ILE A 283 -0.70 13.89 -20.36
N LYS A 284 0.21 13.20 -21.06
CA LYS A 284 1.61 13.64 -21.21
C LYS A 284 1.58 15.05 -21.80
N LYS A 285 1.74 16.07 -20.94
CA LYS A 285 2.12 17.49 -21.14
C LYS A 285 1.60 18.31 -22.35
N HIS A 286 0.90 17.77 -23.35
CA HIS A 286 0.75 18.40 -24.67
C HIS A 286 -0.67 18.87 -25.07
N HIS A 287 -1.73 18.59 -24.31
CA HIS A 287 -3.08 19.09 -24.65
C HIS A 287 -3.65 20.06 -23.61
N LYS A 288 -3.01 21.23 -23.48
CA LYS A 288 -3.39 22.30 -22.52
C LYS A 288 -4.71 23.02 -22.84
N ARG A 289 -5.38 22.77 -23.97
CA ARG A 289 -6.60 23.52 -24.37
C ARG A 289 -7.94 22.75 -24.31
N GLN A 290 -7.94 21.41 -24.22
CA GLN A 290 -9.18 20.61 -24.13
C GLN A 290 -9.44 19.98 -22.74
N ALA A 291 -8.53 20.13 -21.78
CA ALA A 291 -8.61 19.56 -20.43
C ALA A 291 -9.50 20.34 -19.44
N ARG A 292 -10.58 21.00 -19.89
CA ARG A 292 -11.42 21.89 -19.02
C ARG A 292 -12.39 21.16 -18.09
N TYR A 293 -12.44 19.83 -18.09
CA TYR A 293 -13.23 19.03 -17.16
C TYR A 293 -12.46 17.78 -16.72
N THR A 294 -11.76 17.86 -15.59
CA THR A 294 -11.20 16.68 -14.91
C THR A 294 -12.35 15.75 -14.49
N LEU A 295 -12.08 14.44 -14.38
CA LEU A 295 -13.07 13.45 -13.93
C LEU A 295 -13.77 13.89 -12.63
N GLY A 296 -12.99 14.36 -11.66
CA GLY A 296 -13.50 14.86 -10.39
C GLY A 296 -14.57 15.93 -10.57
N LYS A 297 -14.39 16.88 -11.49
CA LYS A 297 -15.39 17.94 -11.76
C LYS A 297 -16.71 17.37 -12.31
N ARG A 298 -16.65 16.33 -13.15
CA ARG A 298 -17.86 15.66 -13.67
C ARG A 298 -18.59 14.90 -12.58
N ILE A 299 -17.84 14.21 -11.72
CA ILE A 299 -18.37 13.49 -10.57
C ILE A 299 -19.05 14.46 -9.61
N TRP A 300 -18.35 15.53 -9.21
CA TRP A 300 -18.91 16.56 -8.32
C TRP A 300 -20.18 17.21 -8.88
N ARG A 301 -20.25 17.50 -10.19
CA ARG A 301 -21.49 17.98 -10.83
C ARG A 301 -22.66 17.00 -10.62
N GLN A 302 -22.40 15.70 -10.66
CA GLN A 302 -23.43 14.70 -10.46
C GLN A 302 -23.79 14.52 -8.98
N VAL A 303 -22.81 14.60 -8.08
CA VAL A 303 -23.04 14.67 -6.62
C VAL A 303 -23.95 15.84 -6.27
N TYR A 304 -23.69 17.04 -6.80
CA TYR A 304 -24.55 18.21 -6.54
C TYR A 304 -25.99 18.02 -7.01
N ARG A 305 -26.22 17.26 -8.09
CA ARG A 305 -27.58 16.92 -8.54
C ARG A 305 -28.25 15.93 -7.62
N MET A 306 -27.51 14.91 -7.15
CA MET A 306 -28.02 13.93 -6.19
C MET A 306 -28.41 14.60 -4.87
N LEU A 307 -27.56 15.49 -4.35
CA LEU A 307 -27.82 16.21 -3.10
C LEU A 307 -29.00 17.19 -3.18
N LYS A 308 -29.37 17.66 -4.37
CA LYS A 308 -30.57 18.49 -4.57
C LYS A 308 -31.85 17.68 -4.68
N ALA A 309 -31.74 16.40 -4.99
CA ALA A 309 -32.88 15.50 -5.21
C ALA A 309 -33.20 14.63 -3.99
N ALA A 310 -32.28 14.54 -3.03
CA ALA A 310 -32.42 13.85 -1.75
C ALA A 310 -33.04 14.79 -0.69
#